data_AF-A0A5C7B3H8-F1
#
_entry.id   AF-A0A5C7B3H8-F1
#
_cell.length_a   1.000
_cell.length_b   1.000
_cell.length_c   1.000
_cell.angle_alpha   90.00
_cell.angle_beta   90.00
_cell.angle_gamma   90.00
#
_symmetry.space_group_name_H-M   'P 1'
#
loop_
_entity.id
_entity.type
_entity.pdbx_description
1 polymer ?
#
loop_
_entity_poly.entity_id
_entity_poly.type
_entity_poly.pdbx_seq_one_letter_code
_entity_poly.pdbx_strand_id
1 'polypeptide(L)'
;MKLGLIIIFNNNETSLNSTFFNELLHIANNFELCLVNNGSNDATLEKLLDLKDLFESQITVVDIKKKQALEAANKAGARYLLNKGSLKHIGYINVNDLSNIQHLNKILAAFNKSKQQVIMHNLSVLKSNQNTRVTVKNIFSILKYFSVLKLKVKDYSLNELVN
;
A
#
# COMPACT_ATOMS: atom_id res chain seq x y z
N MET A 1 -16.40 1.65 -6.13
CA MET A 1 -15.94 1.05 -4.84
C MET A 1 -14.52 1.53 -4.59
N LYS A 2 -14.27 2.26 -3.51
CA LYS A 2 -12.93 2.78 -3.17
C LYS A 2 -12.14 1.68 -2.45
N LEU A 3 -10.87 1.51 -2.81
CA LEU A 3 -9.97 0.50 -2.23
C LEU A 3 -9.01 1.18 -1.25
N GLY A 4 -8.76 0.57 -0.10
CA GLY A 4 -7.76 1.05 0.84
C GLY A 4 -6.37 0.62 0.38
N LEU A 5 -5.38 1.49 0.53
CA LEU A 5 -3.99 1.17 0.24
C LEU A 5 -3.11 1.55 1.42
N ILE A 6 -2.38 0.56 1.93
CA ILE A 6 -1.36 0.75 2.96
C ILE A 6 0.01 0.80 2.28
N ILE A 7 0.77 1.86 2.52
CA ILE A 7 2.15 2.01 2.05
C ILE A 7 3.03 2.11 3.28
N ILE A 8 3.92 1.14 3.47
CA ILE A 8 4.77 1.05 4.66
C ILE A 8 6.15 1.61 4.33
N PHE A 9 6.67 2.44 5.23
CA PHE A 9 7.97 3.09 5.13
C PHE A 9 8.82 2.75 6.37
N ASN A 10 10.13 2.58 6.15
CA ASN A 10 11.14 2.49 7.19
C ASN A 10 12.47 3.04 6.66
N ASN A 11 12.89 4.20 7.17
CA ASN A 11 14.11 4.92 6.78
C ASN A 11 14.18 5.22 5.27
N ASN A 12 13.21 5.98 4.76
CA ASN A 12 13.08 6.32 3.34
C ASN A 12 13.20 7.82 3.06
N GLU A 13 13.72 8.64 3.98
CA GLU A 13 13.75 10.11 3.87
C GLU A 13 14.30 10.58 2.51
N THR A 14 15.46 10.06 2.10
CA THR A 14 16.15 10.46 0.86
C THR A 14 15.37 10.12 -0.41
N SER A 15 14.46 9.16 -0.31
CA SER A 15 13.63 8.66 -1.41
C SER A 15 12.30 9.43 -1.53
N LEU A 16 11.88 10.12 -0.46
CA LEU A 16 10.65 10.92 -0.38
C LEU A 16 10.88 12.35 -0.89
N ASN A 17 11.12 12.47 -2.20
CA ASN A 17 11.29 13.76 -2.87
C ASN A 17 10.00 14.26 -3.55
N SER A 18 10.03 15.50 -4.04
CA SER A 18 8.90 16.15 -4.71
C SER A 18 8.38 15.37 -5.92
N THR A 19 9.26 14.70 -6.68
CA THR A 19 8.87 13.85 -7.81
C THR A 19 8.03 12.67 -7.34
N PHE A 20 8.48 11.97 -6.29
CA PHE A 20 7.72 10.86 -5.69
C PHE A 20 6.35 11.33 -5.21
N PHE A 21 6.28 12.49 -4.56
CA PHE A 21 5.03 13.08 -4.09
C PHE A 21 4.08 13.33 -5.26
N ASN A 22 4.49 14.08 -6.27
CA ASN A 22 3.66 14.40 -7.44
C ASN A 22 3.07 13.15 -8.10
N GLU A 23 3.88 12.11 -8.27
CA GLU A 23 3.43 10.86 -8.85
C GLU A 23 2.44 10.09 -7.95
N LEU A 24 2.67 10.07 -6.63
CA LEU A 24 1.75 9.45 -5.68
C LEU A 24 0.38 10.15 -5.68
N LEU A 25 0.36 11.46 -5.89
CA LEU A 25 -0.87 12.26 -5.97
C LEU A 25 -1.77 11.90 -7.15
N HIS A 26 -1.18 11.64 -8.32
CA HIS A 26 -1.95 11.20 -9.48
C HIS A 26 -2.70 9.88 -9.21
N ILE A 27 -2.19 9.07 -8.29
CA ILE A 27 -2.74 7.77 -7.95
C ILE A 27 -3.72 7.88 -6.76
N ALA A 28 -3.48 8.79 -5.82
CA ALA A 28 -4.24 9.00 -4.59
C ALA A 28 -5.76 9.15 -4.82
N ASN A 29 -6.19 9.81 -5.89
CA ASN A 29 -7.62 9.97 -6.20
C ASN A 29 -8.40 8.66 -6.36
N ASN A 30 -7.71 7.54 -6.64
CA ASN A 30 -8.34 6.23 -6.84
C ASN A 30 -8.42 5.38 -5.55
N PHE A 31 -7.72 5.78 -4.49
CA PHE A 31 -7.51 4.99 -3.29
C PHE A 31 -7.76 5.81 -2.02
N GLU A 32 -7.96 5.11 -0.90
CA GLU A 32 -7.84 5.71 0.43
C GLU A 32 -6.44 5.36 0.95
N LEU A 33 -5.54 6.34 1.04
CA LEU A 33 -4.13 6.09 1.33
C LEU A 33 -3.86 6.11 2.84
N CYS A 34 -3.17 5.08 3.32
CA CYS A 34 -2.60 5.00 4.67
C CYS A 34 -1.10 4.82 4.57
N LEU A 35 -0.35 5.89 4.84
CA LEU A 35 1.10 5.89 4.92
C LEU A 35 1.49 5.48 6.34
N VAL A 36 2.24 4.40 6.48
CA VAL A 36 2.64 3.86 7.79
C VAL A 36 4.14 4.08 7.97
N ASN A 37 4.52 4.93 8.93
CA ASN A 37 5.89 5.00 9.41
C ASN A 37 6.14 3.82 10.37
N ASN A 38 7.01 2.89 10.01
CA ASN A 38 7.30 1.69 10.82
C ASN A 38 8.64 1.81 11.55
N GLY A 39 8.72 2.76 12.49
CA GLY A 39 9.90 2.96 13.35
C GLY A 39 11.12 3.45 12.59
N SER A 40 10.95 4.49 11.76
CA SER A 40 12.07 5.17 11.14
C SER A 40 12.86 6.01 12.14
N ASN A 41 14.17 6.11 11.92
CA ASN A 41 15.12 6.88 12.73
C ASN A 41 15.65 8.12 11.98
N ASP A 42 15.12 8.38 10.78
CA ASP A 42 15.43 9.52 9.91
C ASP A 42 14.19 10.44 9.79
N ALA A 43 14.23 11.45 8.92
CA ALA A 43 13.09 12.38 8.76
C ALA A 43 11.92 11.81 7.92
N THR A 44 11.82 10.48 7.76
CA THR A 44 10.71 9.84 7.02
C THR A 44 9.35 10.27 7.58
N LEU A 45 9.16 10.27 8.90
CA LEU A 45 7.87 10.64 9.49
C LEU A 45 7.49 12.08 9.15
N GLU A 46 8.44 13.02 9.24
CA GLU A 46 8.23 14.43 8.92
C GLU A 46 7.78 14.58 7.46
N LYS A 47 8.48 13.93 6.52
CA LYS A 47 8.11 13.91 5.10
C LYS A 47 6.72 13.34 4.83
N LEU A 48 6.30 12.32 5.57
CA LEU A 48 4.95 11.75 5.45
C LEU A 48 3.88 12.69 6.01
N LEU A 49 4.19 13.44 7.07
CA LEU A 49 3.29 14.45 7.63
C LEU A 49 3.15 15.65 6.69
N ASP A 50 4.24 16.14 6.10
CA ASP A 50 4.20 17.18 5.05
C ASP A 50 3.26 16.77 3.90
N LEU A 51 3.35 15.52 3.46
CA LEU A 51 2.46 14.95 2.45
C LEU A 51 0.99 14.94 2.86
N LYS A 52 0.71 14.62 4.13
CA LYS A 52 -0.65 14.58 4.66
C LYS A 52 -1.26 15.98 4.69
N ASP A 53 -0.50 16.98 5.10
CA ASP A 53 -0.97 18.37 5.22
C ASP A 53 -1.30 18.96 3.85
N LEU A 54 -0.62 18.52 2.79
CA LEU A 54 -0.99 18.87 1.42
C LEU A 54 -2.32 18.21 0.96
N PHE A 55 -2.77 17.10 1.58
CA PHE A 55 -3.90 16.27 1.12
C PHE A 55 -4.75 15.66 2.26
N GLU A 56 -5.20 16.51 3.18
CA GLU A 56 -5.83 16.11 4.45
C GLU A 56 -6.99 15.10 4.34
N SER A 57 -7.79 15.16 3.26
CA SER A 57 -8.97 14.31 3.11
C SER A 57 -8.67 12.89 2.65
N GLN A 58 -7.57 12.67 1.90
CA GLN A 58 -7.29 11.41 1.20
C GLN A 58 -6.15 10.60 1.82
N ILE A 59 -5.23 11.27 2.52
CA ILE A 59 -4.05 10.66 3.12
C ILE A 59 -4.21 10.55 4.63
N THR A 60 -3.86 9.38 5.15
CA THR A 60 -3.66 9.14 6.57
C THR A 60 -2.21 8.81 6.81
N VAL A 61 -1.65 9.31 7.92
CA VAL A 61 -0.35 8.87 8.43
C VAL A 61 -0.57 8.11 9.74
N VAL A 62 0.01 6.92 9.84
CA VAL A 62 0.09 6.12 11.07
C VAL A 62 1.54 6.01 11.47
N ASP A 63 1.86 6.47 12.67
CA ASP A 63 3.20 6.36 13.23
C ASP A 63 3.32 5.17 14.20
N ILE A 64 4.31 4.32 13.96
CA ILE A 64 4.72 3.24 14.85
C ILE A 64 6.10 3.58 15.38
N LYS A 65 6.17 3.97 16.65
CA LYS A 65 7.40 4.49 17.29
C LYS A 65 8.61 3.55 17.27
N LYS A 66 8.38 2.23 17.28
CA LYS A 66 9.44 1.21 17.27
C LYS A 66 9.20 0.28 16.09
N LYS A 67 10.24 -0.02 15.33
CA LYS A 67 10.14 -0.91 14.16
C LYS A 67 9.48 -2.24 14.54
N GLN A 68 8.40 -2.57 13.85
CA GLN A 68 7.64 -3.81 14.04
C GLN A 68 7.77 -4.72 12.82
N ALA A 69 7.37 -5.98 13.00
CA ALA A 69 7.15 -6.91 11.89
C ALA A 69 6.11 -6.37 10.90
N LEU A 70 6.21 -6.80 9.64
CA LEU A 70 5.36 -6.34 8.55
C LEU A 70 3.86 -6.58 8.85
N GLU A 71 3.49 -7.72 9.45
CA GLU A 71 2.07 -7.97 9.77
C GLU A 71 1.53 -7.00 10.83
N ALA A 72 2.35 -6.61 11.80
CA ALA A 72 1.94 -5.65 12.83
C ALA A 72 1.75 -4.24 12.24
N ALA A 73 2.65 -3.82 11.35
CA ALA A 73 2.50 -2.56 10.60
C ALA A 73 1.23 -2.57 9.71
N ASN A 74 1.00 -3.67 8.99
CA ASN A 74 -0.23 -3.86 8.20
C ASN A 74 -1.50 -3.78 9.05
N LYS A 75 -1.52 -4.44 10.22
CA LYS A 75 -2.66 -4.40 11.15
C LYS A 75 -2.91 -2.98 11.64
N ALA A 76 -1.87 -2.21 11.95
CA ALA A 76 -2.01 -0.82 12.39
C ALA A 76 -2.66 0.05 11.31
N GLY A 77 -2.15 -0.01 10.07
CA GLY A 77 -2.72 0.74 8.94
C GLY A 77 -4.15 0.30 8.59
N ALA A 78 -4.40 -1.02 8.55
CA ALA A 78 -5.72 -1.54 8.26
C ALA A 78 -6.75 -1.13 9.31
N ARG A 79 -6.41 -1.21 10.60
CA ARG A 79 -7.29 -0.77 11.69
C ARG A 79 -7.72 0.68 11.49
N TYR A 80 -6.81 1.57 11.10
CA TYR A 80 -7.15 2.96 10.84
C TYR A 80 -8.11 3.10 9.64
N LEU A 81 -7.75 2.51 8.50
CA LEU A 81 -8.55 2.55 7.27
C LEU A 81 -9.98 2.03 7.49
N LEU A 82 -10.13 0.94 8.25
CA LEU A 82 -11.42 0.34 8.57
C LEU A 82 -12.28 1.18 9.52
N ASN A 83 -11.66 2.01 10.35
CA ASN A 83 -12.38 2.93 11.23
C ASN A 83 -12.86 4.19 10.47
N LYS A 84 -12.13 4.60 9.42
CA LYS A 84 -12.46 5.79 8.61
C LYS A 84 -13.66 5.57 7.66
N GLY A 85 -13.97 4.31 7.30
CA GLY A 85 -15.14 4.02 6.47
C GLY A 85 -15.32 2.55 6.11
N SER A 86 -16.33 2.25 5.28
CA SER A 86 -16.67 0.90 4.84
C SER A 86 -15.77 0.41 3.70
N LEU A 87 -14.47 0.29 3.96
CA LEU A 87 -13.53 -0.31 3.00
C LEU A 87 -13.68 -1.82 2.99
N LYS A 88 -14.02 -2.37 1.81
CA LYS A 88 -14.19 -3.82 1.62
C LYS A 88 -12.88 -4.53 1.28
N HIS A 89 -11.86 -3.82 0.78
CA HIS A 89 -10.60 -4.39 0.33
C HIS A 89 -9.46 -3.42 0.64
N ILE A 90 -8.35 -3.97 1.15
CA ILE A 90 -7.16 -3.22 1.53
C ILE A 90 -5.94 -3.90 0.90
N GLY A 91 -5.28 -3.22 -0.03
CA GLY A 91 -3.97 -3.63 -0.52
C GLY A 91 -2.87 -3.08 0.38
N TYR A 92 -1.74 -3.78 0.49
CA TYR A 92 -0.54 -3.23 1.10
C TYR A 92 0.71 -3.44 0.23
N ILE A 93 1.67 -2.53 0.42
CA ILE A 93 3.00 -2.59 -0.16
C ILE A 93 4.02 -2.01 0.83
N ASN A 94 5.15 -2.68 0.98
CA ASN A 94 6.29 -2.18 1.74
C ASN A 94 7.29 -1.60 0.75
N VAL A 95 7.62 -0.31 0.89
CA VAL A 95 8.50 0.35 -0.10
C VAL A 95 9.92 -0.18 -0.03
N ASN A 96 10.34 -0.70 1.12
CA ASN A 96 11.66 -1.33 1.28
C ASN A 96 11.77 -2.68 0.55
N ASP A 97 10.66 -3.28 0.13
CA ASP A 97 10.69 -4.47 -0.75
C ASP A 97 11.01 -4.06 -2.21
N LEU A 98 10.94 -2.78 -2.56
CA LEU A 98 11.20 -2.29 -3.92
C LEU A 98 12.67 -1.97 -4.12
N SER A 99 13.19 -2.29 -5.31
CA SER A 99 14.55 -1.92 -5.70
C SER A 99 14.75 -0.42 -5.86
N ASN A 100 13.67 0.29 -6.19
CA ASN A 100 13.63 1.74 -6.22
C ASN A 100 12.23 2.22 -5.86
N ILE A 101 12.11 3.21 -4.96
CA ILE A 101 10.81 3.76 -4.55
C ILE A 101 10.00 4.31 -5.74
N GLN A 102 10.66 4.78 -6.80
CA GLN A 102 10.02 5.27 -8.02
C GLN A 102 9.24 4.16 -8.75
N HIS A 103 9.54 2.89 -8.48
CA HIS A 103 8.74 1.78 -8.99
C HIS A 103 7.38 1.66 -8.33
N LEU A 104 7.19 2.24 -7.13
CA LEU A 104 5.91 2.26 -6.44
C LEU A 104 4.81 2.81 -7.35
N ASN A 105 5.05 3.97 -7.98
CA ASN A 105 4.05 4.61 -8.81
C ASN A 105 3.71 3.78 -10.06
N LYS A 106 4.70 3.12 -10.66
CA LYS A 106 4.49 2.19 -11.78
C LYS A 106 3.63 0.99 -11.34
N ILE A 107 3.92 0.41 -10.19
CA ILE A 107 3.20 -0.74 -9.61
C ILE A 107 1.77 -0.34 -9.28
N LEU A 108 1.57 0.80 -8.61
CA LEU A 108 0.25 1.28 -8.24
C LEU A 108 -0.60 1.67 -9.45
N ALA A 109 0.00 2.25 -10.49
CA ALA A 109 -0.68 2.52 -11.75
C ALA A 109 -1.13 1.23 -12.45
N ALA A 110 -0.25 0.22 -12.52
CA ALA A 110 -0.59 -1.09 -13.07
C ALA A 110 -1.68 -1.78 -12.23
N PHE A 111 -1.60 -1.66 -10.90
CA PHE A 111 -2.59 -2.19 -9.97
C PHE A 111 -3.95 -1.52 -10.16
N ASN A 112 -4.00 -0.19 -10.34
CA ASN A 112 -5.26 0.51 -10.60
C ASN A 112 -5.93 0.02 -11.90
N LYS A 113 -5.15 -0.33 -12.92
CA LYS A 113 -5.66 -0.92 -14.17
C LYS A 113 -6.19 -2.34 -13.98
N SER A 114 -5.52 -3.16 -13.16
CA SER A 114 -5.90 -4.56 -12.91
C SER A 114 -6.80 -4.76 -11.68
N LYS A 115 -7.22 -3.70 -10.99
CA LYS A 115 -7.89 -3.76 -9.68
C LYS A 115 -9.11 -4.68 -9.65
N GLN A 116 -9.92 -4.72 -10.72
CA GLN A 116 -11.10 -5.58 -10.77
C GLN A 116 -10.71 -7.06 -10.79
N GLN A 117 -9.70 -7.45 -11.58
CA GLN A 117 -9.21 -8.83 -11.64
C GLN A 117 -8.62 -9.26 -10.30
N VAL A 118 -7.85 -8.38 -9.65
CA VAL A 118 -7.28 -8.62 -8.32
C VAL A 118 -8.38 -8.82 -7.28
N ILE A 119 -9.40 -7.96 -7.26
CA ILE A 119 -10.53 -8.08 -6.33
C ILE A 119 -11.31 -9.38 -6.57
N MET A 120 -11.59 -9.73 -7.83
CA MET A 120 -12.31 -10.96 -8.16
C MET A 120 -11.54 -12.21 -7.73
N HIS A 121 -10.22 -12.25 -7.97
CA HIS A 121 -9.38 -13.36 -7.53
C HIS A 121 -9.30 -13.45 -6.00
N ASN A 122 -9.21 -12.31 -5.30
CA ASN A 122 -9.24 -12.28 -3.84
C ASN A 122 -10.56 -12.88 -3.30
N LEU A 123 -11.69 -12.44 -3.86
CA LEU A 123 -13.00 -12.95 -3.49
C LEU A 123 -13.16 -14.45 -3.77
N SER A 124 -12.59 -14.98 -4.87
CA SER A 124 -12.64 -16.42 -5.14
C SER A 124 -11.82 -17.23 -4.14
N VAL A 125 -10.63 -16.77 -3.78
CA VAL A 125 -9.77 -17.43 -2.77
C VAL A 125 -10.44 -17.43 -1.39
N LEU A 126 -11.12 -16.35 -1.03
CA LEU A 126 -11.87 -16.28 0.23
C LEU A 126 -13.06 -17.24 0.25
N LYS A 127 -13.80 -17.34 -0.86
CA LYS A 127 -14.95 -18.26 -0.99
C LYS A 127 -14.55 -19.73 -0.92
N SER A 128 -13.35 -20.09 -1.38
CA SER A 128 -12.84 -21.48 -1.27
C SER A 128 -12.37 -21.82 0.15
N ASN A 129 -12.03 -20.84 0.98
CA ASN A 129 -11.48 -21.03 2.33
C ASN A 129 -12.56 -20.89 3.43
N GLN A 130 -13.65 -21.65 3.31
CA GLN A 130 -14.91 -21.54 4.07
C GLN A 130 -14.82 -21.65 5.61
N ASN A 131 -13.64 -21.96 6.18
CA ASN A 131 -13.44 -22.16 7.63
C ASN A 131 -12.78 -20.98 8.36
N THR A 132 -12.46 -19.88 7.68
CA THR A 132 -11.88 -18.69 8.35
C THR A 132 -12.96 -17.65 8.61
N ARG A 133 -13.11 -17.26 9.88
CA ARG A 133 -14.06 -16.21 10.31
C ARG A 133 -13.96 -15.02 9.36
N VAL A 134 -15.09 -14.65 8.76
CA VAL A 134 -15.34 -13.52 7.84
C VAL A 134 -14.77 -12.16 8.32
N THR A 135 -14.33 -12.10 9.57
CA THR A 135 -13.84 -10.92 10.28
C THR A 135 -12.34 -10.62 10.11
N VAL A 136 -11.50 -11.52 9.56
CA VAL A 136 -10.13 -11.15 9.14
C VAL A 136 -10.22 -10.55 7.74
N LYS A 137 -10.58 -9.27 7.77
CA LYS A 137 -10.87 -8.38 6.65
C LYS A 137 -9.78 -8.44 5.57
N ASN A 138 -10.24 -8.40 4.32
CA ASN A 138 -9.55 -8.46 3.02
C ASN A 138 -8.27 -7.59 2.89
N ILE A 139 -7.21 -7.93 3.61
CA ILE A 139 -5.88 -7.31 3.49
C ILE A 139 -5.01 -8.21 2.62
N PHE A 140 -4.36 -7.65 1.59
CA PHE A 140 -3.52 -8.43 0.69
C PHE A 140 -2.27 -7.69 0.19
N SER A 141 -1.19 -8.44 -0.06
CA SER A 141 0.03 -7.90 -0.67
C SER A 141 -0.17 -7.63 -2.15
N ILE A 142 0.08 -6.40 -2.60
CA ILE A 142 0.02 -6.05 -4.02
C ILE A 142 1.08 -6.82 -4.80
N LEU A 143 2.32 -6.87 -4.30
CA LEU A 143 3.41 -7.57 -4.98
C LEU A 143 3.10 -9.05 -5.20
N LYS A 144 2.59 -9.74 -4.17
CA LYS A 144 2.19 -11.15 -4.29
C LYS A 144 1.12 -11.36 -5.37
N TYR A 145 0.18 -10.43 -5.51
CA TYR A 145 -0.83 -10.50 -6.57
C TYR A 145 -0.23 -10.37 -7.96
N PHE A 146 0.75 -9.49 -8.15
CA PHE A 146 1.46 -9.39 -9.41
C PHE A 146 2.18 -10.70 -9.75
N SER A 147 2.82 -11.34 -8.77
CA SER A 147 3.48 -12.64 -8.96
C SER A 147 2.48 -13.74 -9.33
N VAL A 148 1.39 -13.88 -8.56
CA VAL A 148 0.39 -14.95 -8.74
C VAL A 148 -0.35 -14.82 -10.06
N LEU A 149 -0.75 -13.60 -10.42
CA LEU A 149 -1.50 -13.32 -11.65
C LEU A 149 -0.58 -13.11 -12.87
N LYS A 150 0.75 -13.22 -12.69
CA LYS A 150 1.76 -12.95 -13.72
C LYS A 150 1.54 -11.61 -14.43
N LEU A 151 1.15 -10.59 -13.66
CA LEU A 151 0.87 -9.26 -14.19
C LEU A 151 2.19 -8.56 -14.52
N LYS A 152 2.22 -7.90 -15.69
CA LYS A 152 3.35 -7.08 -16.11
C LYS A 152 3.16 -5.64 -15.64
N VAL A 153 4.27 -4.97 -15.33
CA VAL A 153 4.29 -3.53 -15.07
C VAL A 153 4.92 -2.85 -16.30
N LYS A 154 4.07 -2.47 -17.26
CA LYS A 154 4.52 -2.06 -18.61
C LYS A 154 5.44 -3.13 -19.21
N ASP A 155 6.68 -2.77 -19.57
CA ASP A 155 7.68 -3.63 -20.18
C ASP A 155 8.55 -4.38 -19.15
N TYR A 156 8.37 -4.10 -17.85
CA TYR A 156 9.14 -4.72 -16.77
C TYR A 156 8.43 -5.96 -16.19
N SER A 157 9.23 -6.99 -15.91
CA SER A 157 8.87 -8.08 -15.01
C SER A 157 8.90 -7.60 -13.56
N LEU A 158 8.08 -8.21 -12.70
CA LEU A 158 8.04 -7.83 -11.28
C LEU A 158 9.41 -8.01 -10.59
N ASN A 159 10.17 -9.01 -11.01
CA ASN A 159 11.50 -9.33 -10.45
C ASN A 159 12.53 -8.20 -10.70
N GLU A 160 12.31 -7.34 -11.69
CA GLU A 160 13.18 -6.19 -11.95
C GLU A 160 12.86 -4.99 -11.05
N LEU A 161 11.71 -5.03 -10.35
CA LEU A 161 11.17 -3.91 -9.57
C LEU A 161 11.25 -4.13 -8.05
N VAL A 162 11.64 -5.33 -7.63
CA VAL A 162 11.61 -5.82 -6.24
C VAL A 162 13.02 -6.32 -5.90
N ASN A 163 13.45 -6.14 -4.64
CA ASN A 163 14.74 -6.61 -4.13
C ASN A 163 14.76 -8.12 -3.83
#